data_AF-A0A316AXA9-F1
#
_entry.id   AF-A0A316AXA9-F1
#
_cell.length_a   1.000
_cell.length_b   1.000
_cell.length_c   1.000
_cell.angle_alpha   90.00
_cell.angle_beta   90.00
_cell.angle_gamma   90.00
#
_symmetry.space_group_name_H-M   'P 1'
#
loop_
_entity.id
_entity.type
_entity.pdbx_description
1 polymer ?
#
loop_
_entity_poly.entity_id
_entity_poly.type
_entity_poly.pdbx_seq_one_letter_code
_entity_poly.pdbx_strand_id
1 'polypeptide(L)'
;MNRFLFLASFIGVFSACSTELDKDTYVKYYESRCMSEVNQSDFVFRIMELTPGYEKAKWGSSLDSSYRVLLWVYPRSDAVFSDVFILSKQDTIRPLATRKTPLFETGNTDSFSFVFGEKPQKTELHIQNYNDRIGNIVITAKNCQHIRLK
;
A
#
# COMPACT_ATOMS: atom_id res chain seq x y z
N MET A 1 -25.92 11.09 50.73
CA MET A 1 -24.59 11.63 50.33
C MET A 1 -23.98 10.70 49.29
N ASN A 2 -24.23 10.96 48.00
CA ASN A 2 -23.68 10.16 46.91
C ASN A 2 -22.28 10.66 46.55
N ARG A 3 -21.29 9.76 46.67
CA ARG A 3 -19.91 10.00 46.26
C ARG A 3 -19.82 9.87 44.74
N PHE A 4 -19.56 10.98 44.06
CA PHE A 4 -19.08 11.00 42.69
C PHE A 4 -17.64 10.47 42.67
N LEU A 5 -17.42 9.34 42.00
CA LEU A 5 -16.07 8.87 41.67
C LEU A 5 -15.74 9.34 40.25
N PHE A 6 -14.69 10.16 40.15
CA PHE A 6 -14.02 10.53 38.92
C PHE A 6 -13.47 9.28 38.22
N LEU A 7 -13.88 9.03 36.97
CA LEU A 7 -13.08 8.23 36.05
C LEU A 7 -12.24 9.20 35.22
N ALA A 8 -10.94 9.25 35.53
CA ALA A 8 -9.94 9.90 34.70
C ALA A 8 -9.76 9.08 33.42
N SER A 9 -10.19 9.64 32.28
CA SER A 9 -9.85 9.13 30.96
C SER A 9 -8.35 9.29 30.73
N PHE A 10 -7.60 8.20 30.90
CA PHE A 10 -6.24 8.07 30.36
C PHE A 10 -6.35 8.01 28.83
N ILE A 11 -6.27 9.18 28.17
CA ILE A 11 -5.96 9.24 26.75
C ILE A 11 -4.49 8.86 26.63
N GLY A 12 -4.23 7.58 26.38
CA GLY A 12 -2.91 7.09 26.01
C GLY A 12 -2.47 7.78 24.73
N VAL A 13 -1.62 8.81 24.87
CA VAL A 13 -0.82 9.35 23.78
C VAL A 13 0.15 8.22 23.40
N PHE A 14 -0.24 7.40 22.42
CA PHE A 14 0.69 6.49 21.75
C PHE A 14 1.75 7.38 21.09
N SER A 15 2.88 7.52 21.77
CA SER A 15 4.14 7.94 21.16
C SER A 15 4.35 7.04 19.94
N ALA A 16 4.15 7.61 18.75
CA ALA A 16 4.47 6.95 17.49
C ALA A 16 5.99 6.80 17.42
N CYS A 17 6.50 5.74 18.05
CA CYS A 17 7.91 5.42 18.08
C CYS A 17 8.33 5.13 16.64
N SER A 18 9.13 6.02 16.05
CA SER A 18 9.71 5.78 14.73
C SER A 18 10.69 4.61 14.82
N THR A 19 10.56 3.64 13.92
CA THR A 19 11.47 2.49 13.83
C THR A 19 12.53 2.80 12.79
N GLU A 20 13.77 2.99 13.22
CA GLU A 20 14.92 3.19 12.33
C GLU A 20 15.66 1.87 12.13
N LEU A 21 15.90 1.48 10.87
CA LEU A 21 16.55 0.22 10.52
C LEU A 21 17.71 0.46 9.55
N ASP A 22 18.74 -0.36 9.65
CA ASP A 22 19.79 -0.45 8.63
C ASP A 22 19.22 -0.98 7.30
N LYS A 23 19.98 -0.77 6.21
CA LYS A 23 19.58 -1.14 4.86
C LYS A 23 19.24 -2.63 4.71
N ASP A 24 20.03 -3.51 5.34
CA ASP A 24 19.93 -4.97 5.17
C ASP A 24 18.66 -5.53 5.80
N THR A 25 18.23 -4.93 6.91
CA THR A 25 17.01 -5.29 7.63
C THR A 25 15.79 -4.53 7.12
N TYR A 26 15.97 -3.29 6.66
CA TYR A 26 14.89 -2.38 6.28
C TYR A 26 13.97 -2.99 5.23
N VAL A 27 14.52 -3.51 4.12
CA VAL A 27 13.71 -4.02 3.00
C VAL A 27 12.81 -5.17 3.44
N LYS A 28 13.38 -6.17 4.12
CA LYS A 28 12.62 -7.35 4.59
C LYS A 28 11.57 -6.95 5.62
N TYR A 29 11.93 -6.08 6.56
CA TYR A 29 10.99 -5.60 7.57
C TYR A 29 9.84 -4.83 6.92
N TYR A 30 10.14 -3.91 6.01
CA TYR A 30 9.16 -3.11 5.30
C TYR A 30 8.20 -3.99 4.49
N GLU A 31 8.70 -4.92 3.68
CA GLU A 31 7.86 -5.86 2.89
C GLU A 31 6.92 -6.69 3.79
N SER A 32 7.41 -7.13 4.95
CA SER A 32 6.59 -7.93 5.88
C SER A 32 5.53 -7.12 6.64
N ARG A 33 5.81 -5.84 6.94
CA ARG A 33 4.94 -5.02 7.79
C ARG A 33 4.00 -4.13 6.99
N CYS A 34 4.41 -3.67 5.81
CA CYS A 34 3.72 -2.64 5.04
C CYS A 34 2.77 -3.19 3.97
N MET A 35 2.75 -4.50 3.78
CA MET A 35 1.82 -5.14 2.86
C MET A 35 0.43 -5.26 3.49
N SER A 36 -0.57 -4.79 2.74
CA SER A 36 -1.99 -5.07 2.99
C SER A 36 -2.44 -6.20 2.10
N GLU A 37 -3.45 -6.96 2.52
CA GLU A 37 -4.02 -8.07 1.76
C GLU A 37 -5.55 -8.01 1.84
N VAL A 38 -6.23 -8.33 0.73
CA VAL A 38 -7.66 -8.64 0.69
C VAL A 38 -7.88 -9.87 -0.18
N ASN A 39 -8.77 -10.74 0.28
CA ASN A 39 -9.23 -11.91 -0.47
C ASN A 39 -10.57 -11.57 -1.10
N GLN A 40 -10.68 -11.71 -2.42
CA GLN A 40 -11.91 -11.44 -3.16
C GLN A 40 -12.09 -12.51 -4.24
N SER A 41 -13.19 -13.26 -4.15
CA SER A 41 -13.42 -14.45 -4.97
C SER A 41 -12.24 -15.44 -4.84
N ASP A 42 -11.66 -15.90 -5.95
CA ASP A 42 -10.54 -16.84 -5.98
C ASP A 42 -9.17 -16.16 -5.94
N PHE A 43 -9.12 -14.86 -5.68
CA PHE A 43 -7.92 -14.04 -5.79
C PHE A 43 -7.52 -13.39 -4.47
N VAL A 44 -6.21 -13.33 -4.26
CA VAL A 44 -5.53 -12.62 -3.19
C VAL A 44 -4.89 -11.38 -3.78
N PHE A 45 -5.35 -10.21 -3.35
CA PHE A 45 -4.81 -8.92 -3.75
C PHE A 45 -3.95 -8.38 -2.62
N ARG A 46 -2.69 -8.06 -2.93
CA ARG A 46 -1.76 -7.45 -1.98
C ARG A 46 -1.32 -6.10 -2.49
N ILE A 47 -1.28 -5.10 -1.61
CA ILE A 47 -0.72 -3.78 -1.97
C ILE A 47 0.34 -3.32 -0.98
N MET A 48 1.23 -2.48 -1.47
CA MET A 48 2.24 -1.81 -0.64
C MET A 48 2.58 -0.44 -1.21
N GLU A 49 2.62 0.58 -0.34
CA GLU A 49 3.14 1.90 -0.70
C GLU A 49 4.67 1.86 -0.77
N LEU A 50 5.26 2.47 -1.78
CA LEU A 50 6.71 2.69 -1.81
C LEU A 50 7.04 4.04 -1.17
N THR A 51 7.99 4.02 -0.24
CA THR A 51 8.58 5.24 0.33
C THR A 51 9.95 5.50 -0.30
N PRO A 52 10.42 6.76 -0.33
CA PRO A 52 11.78 7.05 -0.80
C PRO A 52 12.87 6.25 -0.09
N GLY A 53 12.68 5.96 1.20
CA GLY A 53 13.58 5.11 1.99
C GLY A 53 13.60 3.67 1.46
N TYR A 54 12.44 3.10 1.15
CA TYR A 54 12.34 1.78 0.53
C TYR A 54 12.98 1.72 -0.85
N GLU A 55 12.70 2.69 -1.72
CA GLU A 55 13.30 2.74 -3.06
C GLU A 55 14.83 2.84 -2.98
N LYS A 56 15.35 3.73 -2.12
CA LYS A 56 16.80 3.86 -1.89
C LYS A 56 17.41 2.57 -1.33
N ALA A 57 16.74 1.89 -0.41
CA ALA A 57 17.23 0.64 0.16
C ALA A 57 17.25 -0.50 -0.88
N LYS A 58 16.19 -0.62 -1.70
CA LYS A 58 16.04 -1.69 -2.69
C LYS A 58 16.87 -1.47 -3.95
N TRP A 59 16.95 -0.23 -4.44
CA TRP A 59 17.49 0.10 -5.76
C TRP A 59 18.67 1.08 -5.74
N GLY A 60 19.07 1.56 -4.56
CA GLY A 60 20.21 2.47 -4.41
C GLY A 60 19.89 3.96 -4.58
N SER A 61 18.73 4.31 -5.14
CA SER A 61 18.22 5.68 -5.22
C SER A 61 16.70 5.70 -5.17
N SER A 62 16.11 6.86 -4.87
CA SER A 62 14.70 7.08 -5.23
C SER A 62 14.57 7.09 -6.74
N LEU A 63 13.46 6.59 -7.27
CA LEU A 63 13.24 6.56 -8.72
C LEU A 63 12.93 7.97 -9.24
N ASP A 64 12.04 8.70 -8.56
CA ASP A 64 11.74 10.13 -8.75
C ASP A 64 10.91 10.66 -7.56
N SER A 65 10.33 11.86 -7.66
CA SER A 65 9.49 12.47 -6.62
C SER A 65 8.05 11.95 -6.58
N SER A 66 7.65 11.06 -7.50
CA SER A 66 6.28 10.58 -7.63
C SER A 66 5.95 9.54 -6.55
N TYR A 67 4.68 9.46 -6.19
CA TYR A 67 4.19 8.48 -5.23
C TYR A 67 3.87 7.16 -5.95
N ARG A 68 4.26 6.01 -5.36
CA ARG A 68 4.07 4.69 -5.97
C ARG A 68 3.34 3.72 -5.07
N VAL A 69 2.43 2.96 -5.66
CA VAL A 69 1.76 1.83 -5.02
C VAL A 69 1.99 0.60 -5.88
N LEU A 70 2.48 -0.46 -5.25
CA LEU A 70 2.58 -1.77 -5.88
C LEU A 70 1.33 -2.59 -5.57
N LEU A 71 0.89 -3.38 -6.54
CA LEU A 71 -0.18 -4.37 -6.41
C LEU A 71 0.32 -5.71 -6.92
N TRP A 72 0.05 -6.77 -6.16
CA TRP A 72 0.25 -8.15 -6.55
C TRP A 72 -1.08 -8.89 -6.51
N VAL A 73 -1.33 -9.75 -7.49
CA VAL A 73 -2.55 -10.56 -7.55
C VAL A 73 -2.20 -12.03 -7.74
N TYR A 74 -2.66 -12.88 -6.83
CA TYR A 74 -2.44 -14.32 -6.85
C TYR A 74 -3.78 -15.07 -6.85
N PRO A 75 -3.94 -16.17 -7.61
CA PRO A 75 -3.01 -16.64 -8.64
C PRO A 75 -3.00 -15.68 -9.85
N ARG A 76 -1.97 -15.78 -10.69
CA ARG A 76 -1.88 -15.08 -11.97
C ARG A 76 -3.10 -15.41 -12.81
N SER A 77 -3.68 -14.39 -13.44
CA SER A 77 -4.82 -14.53 -14.35
C SER A 77 -4.75 -13.59 -15.54
N ASP A 78 -3.54 -13.16 -15.89
CA ASP A 78 -3.30 -12.13 -16.91
C ASP A 78 -4.16 -10.89 -16.71
N ALA A 79 -4.22 -10.46 -15.45
CA ALA A 79 -5.08 -9.42 -14.95
C ALA A 79 -5.23 -8.19 -15.87
N VAL A 80 -6.49 -7.86 -16.17
CA VAL A 80 -6.94 -6.62 -16.78
C VAL A 80 -7.93 -5.96 -15.83
N PHE A 81 -7.87 -4.64 -15.72
CA PHE A 81 -8.83 -3.85 -14.95
C PHE A 81 -9.28 -2.67 -15.81
N SER A 82 -10.54 -2.27 -15.69
CA SER A 82 -11.08 -1.14 -16.44
C SER A 82 -10.57 0.20 -15.90
N ASP A 83 -10.35 0.26 -14.58
CA ASP A 83 -9.93 1.48 -13.91
C ASP A 83 -9.23 1.22 -12.57
N VAL A 84 -8.34 2.13 -12.18
CA VAL A 84 -7.69 2.16 -10.86
C VAL A 84 -7.57 3.60 -10.37
N PHE A 85 -8.00 3.87 -9.14
CA PHE A 85 -7.94 5.20 -8.56
C PHE A 85 -7.89 5.18 -7.02
N ILE A 86 -7.63 6.35 -6.43
CA ILE A 86 -7.73 6.60 -4.99
C ILE A 86 -8.80 7.66 -4.76
N LEU A 87 -9.67 7.45 -3.77
CA LEU A 87 -10.59 8.46 -3.29
C LEU A 87 -9.92 9.30 -2.21
N SER A 88 -9.82 10.62 -2.43
CA SER A 88 -9.25 11.57 -1.47
C SER A 88 -10.26 12.69 -1.22
N LYS A 89 -10.97 12.60 -0.08
CA LYS A 89 -12.09 13.50 0.26
C LYS A 89 -13.18 13.48 -0.83
N GLN A 90 -13.22 14.48 -1.69
CA GLN A 90 -14.20 14.65 -2.77
C GLN A 90 -13.57 14.41 -4.15
N ASP A 91 -12.26 14.22 -4.21
CA ASP A 91 -11.52 14.07 -5.45
C ASP A 91 -11.21 12.59 -5.74
N THR A 92 -11.17 12.28 -7.04
CA THR A 92 -10.68 10.99 -7.54
C THR A 92 -9.29 11.18 -8.11
N ILE A 93 -8.29 10.57 -7.48
CA ILE A 93 -6.90 10.64 -7.90
C ILE A 93 -6.59 9.43 -8.76
N ARG A 94 -6.28 9.66 -10.02
CA ARG A 94 -5.92 8.63 -10.99
C ARG A 94 -4.40 8.49 -11.08
N PRO A 95 -3.86 7.29 -11.31
CA PRO A 95 -2.43 7.14 -11.56
C PRO A 95 -2.06 7.83 -12.87
N LEU A 96 -0.96 8.58 -12.84
CA LEU A 96 -0.33 9.18 -14.01
C LEU A 96 0.27 8.10 -14.94
N ALA A 97 0.67 6.97 -14.36
CA ALA A 97 1.13 5.81 -15.10
C ALA A 97 0.79 4.51 -14.39
N THR A 98 0.37 3.52 -15.18
CA THR A 98 0.18 2.14 -14.73
C THR A 98 1.12 1.25 -15.52
N ARG A 99 1.86 0.39 -14.81
CA ARG A 99 2.78 -0.57 -15.43
C ARG A 99 2.52 -1.95 -14.88
N LYS A 100 2.30 -2.92 -15.76
CA LYS A 100 2.38 -4.35 -15.42
C LYS A 100 3.84 -4.77 -15.53
N THR A 101 4.40 -5.33 -14.48
CA THR A 101 5.77 -5.86 -14.51
C THR A 101 5.76 -7.15 -15.35
N PRO A 102 6.57 -7.24 -16.42
CA PRO A 102 6.73 -8.49 -17.13
C PRO A 102 7.39 -9.48 -16.17
N LEU A 103 6.70 -10.58 -15.91
CA LEU A 103 7.21 -11.63 -15.05
C LEU A 103 7.79 -12.74 -15.93
N PHE A 104 8.88 -13.34 -15.48
CA PHE A 104 9.42 -14.55 -16.09
C PHE A 104 8.35 -15.67 -16.06
N GLU A 105 8.43 -16.58 -17.04
CA GLU A 105 7.40 -17.57 -17.40
C GLU A 105 6.84 -18.38 -16.20
N THR A 106 7.63 -18.56 -15.16
CA THR A 106 7.30 -19.37 -13.97
C THR A 106 6.62 -18.61 -12.82
N GLY A 107 6.43 -17.29 -12.92
CA GLY A 107 5.72 -16.55 -11.89
C GLY A 107 4.23 -16.95 -11.81
N ASN A 108 3.68 -17.05 -10.61
CA ASN A 108 2.27 -17.42 -10.38
C ASN A 108 1.41 -16.25 -9.87
N THR A 109 1.92 -15.03 -9.99
CA THR A 109 1.31 -13.79 -9.50
C THR A 109 1.32 -12.79 -10.66
N ASP A 110 0.37 -11.86 -10.74
CA ASP A 110 0.45 -10.66 -11.58
C ASP A 110 0.98 -9.48 -10.74
N SER A 111 1.84 -8.62 -11.28
CA SER A 111 2.43 -7.50 -10.54
C SER A 111 2.26 -6.19 -11.29
N PHE A 112 1.81 -5.17 -10.57
CA PHE A 112 1.51 -3.84 -11.10
C PHE A 112 2.17 -2.75 -10.25
N SER A 113 2.52 -1.65 -10.91
CA SER A 113 2.95 -0.41 -10.29
C SER A 113 2.06 0.72 -10.77
N PHE A 114 1.51 1.47 -9.82
CA PHE A 114 0.73 2.68 -10.05
C PHE A 114 1.52 3.89 -9.58
N VAL A 115 1.72 4.86 -10.46
CA VAL A 115 2.46 6.10 -10.18
C VAL A 115 1.47 7.25 -10.07
N PHE A 116 1.49 7.98 -8.96
CA PHE A 116 0.64 9.14 -8.69
C PHE A 116 1.52 10.38 -8.51
N GLY A 117 1.00 11.55 -8.86
CA GLY A 117 1.74 12.82 -8.75
C GLY A 117 2.04 13.22 -7.31
N GLU A 118 1.16 12.86 -6.38
CA GLU A 118 1.29 13.19 -4.97
C GLU A 118 0.80 12.04 -4.07
N LYS A 119 1.29 12.02 -2.83
CA LYS A 119 0.85 11.05 -1.83
C LYS A 119 -0.46 11.52 -1.19
N PRO A 120 -1.56 10.73 -1.26
CA PRO A 120 -2.79 11.07 -0.57
C PRO A 120 -2.65 10.87 0.95
N GLN A 121 -3.55 11.47 1.72
CA GLN A 121 -3.57 11.29 3.17
C GLN A 121 -3.82 9.82 3.57
N LYS A 122 -4.66 9.13 2.81
CA LYS A 122 -4.96 7.70 2.94
C LYS A 122 -4.85 7.08 1.55
N THR A 123 -4.07 6.01 1.43
CA THR A 123 -4.01 5.22 0.20
C THR A 123 -5.03 4.10 0.29
N GLU A 124 -6.21 4.36 -0.25
CA GLU A 124 -7.23 3.34 -0.48
C GLU A 124 -7.37 3.16 -1.98
N LEU A 125 -6.84 2.05 -2.49
CA LEU A 125 -6.84 1.75 -3.91
C LEU A 125 -8.17 1.08 -4.27
N HIS A 126 -8.88 1.67 -5.23
CA HIS A 126 -10.08 1.14 -5.85
C HIS A 126 -9.70 0.59 -7.22
N ILE A 127 -10.01 -0.69 -7.46
CA ILE A 127 -9.74 -1.39 -8.73
C ILE A 127 -11.09 -1.85 -9.29
N GLN A 128 -11.46 -1.33 -10.45
CA GLN A 128 -12.73 -1.63 -11.09
C GLN A 128 -12.59 -2.72 -12.17
N ASN A 129 -13.61 -3.57 -12.20
CA ASN A 129 -13.83 -4.63 -13.19
C ASN A 129 -12.57 -5.47 -13.44
N TYR A 130 -12.08 -6.12 -12.39
CA TYR A 130 -10.96 -7.04 -12.53
C TYR A 130 -11.41 -8.27 -13.33
N ASN A 131 -10.80 -8.47 -14.50
CA ASN A 131 -11.10 -9.52 -15.47
C ASN A 131 -12.60 -9.62 -15.84
N ASP A 132 -13.33 -8.50 -15.82
CA ASP A 132 -14.79 -8.43 -16.02
C ASP A 132 -15.62 -9.32 -15.07
N ARG A 133 -15.02 -9.82 -13.99
CA ARG A 133 -15.62 -10.79 -13.06
C ARG A 133 -15.84 -10.19 -11.68
N ILE A 134 -14.95 -9.30 -11.25
CA ILE A 134 -14.99 -8.71 -9.91
C ILE A 134 -15.26 -7.21 -10.06
N GLY A 135 -16.42 -6.76 -9.57
CA GLY A 135 -16.92 -5.40 -9.78
C GLY A 135 -16.00 -4.30 -9.27
N ASN A 136 -15.83 -4.19 -7.95
CA ASN A 136 -14.92 -3.22 -7.34
C ASN A 136 -14.14 -3.87 -6.19
N ILE A 137 -12.81 -3.77 -6.24
CA ILE A 137 -11.93 -4.22 -5.17
C ILE A 137 -11.40 -2.97 -4.48
N VAL A 138 -11.56 -2.93 -3.16
CA VAL A 138 -11.09 -1.82 -2.32
C VAL A 138 -10.06 -2.36 -1.35
N ILE A 139 -8.86 -1.80 -1.38
CA ILE A 139 -7.79 -2.19 -0.46
C ILE A 139 -7.06 -0.96 0.07
N THR A 140 -7.00 -0.85 1.40
CA THR A 140 -6.29 0.23 2.10
C THR A 140 -4.86 -0.19 2.40
N ALA A 141 -3.88 0.63 1.99
CA ALA A 141 -2.49 0.40 2.29
C ALA A 141 -2.20 0.71 3.76
N LYS A 142 -1.27 -0.04 4.38
CA LYS A 142 -0.78 0.28 5.72
C LYS A 142 0.06 1.55 5.68
N ASN A 143 -0.14 2.43 6.66
CA ASN A 143 0.71 3.60 6.82
C ASN A 143 2.05 3.20 7.45
N CYS A 144 3.10 3.18 6.63
CA CYS A 144 4.47 2.86 7.03
C CYS A 144 5.41 4.06 7.16
N GLN A 145 4.89 5.28 7.29
CA GLN A 145 5.72 6.49 7.40
C GLN A 145 6.61 6.54 8.66
N HIS A 146 6.30 5.73 9.67
CA HIS A 146 7.07 5.63 10.90
C HIS A 146 8.30 4.70 10.78
N ILE A 147 8.42 3.93 9.70
CA ILE A 147 9.56 3.03 9.43
C ILE A 147 10.57 3.77 8.55
N ARG A 148 11.75 4.06 9.08
CA ARG A 148 12.78 4.90 8.45
C ARG A 148 14.07 4.14 8.17
N LEU A 149 14.65 4.41 7.02
CA LEU A 149 15.99 3.94 6.68
C LEU A 149 16.99 4.84 7.41
N LYS A 150 17.96 4.22 8.10
CA LYS A 150 19.04 4.91 8.80
C LYS A 150 19.99 5.64 7.85
#